data_AF-A0A7X7FRY0-F1
#
_entry.id   AF-A0A7X7FRY0-F1
#
_cell.length_a   1.000
_cell.length_b   1.000
_cell.length_c   1.000
_cell.angle_alpha   90.00
_cell.angle_beta   90.00
_cell.angle_gamma   90.00
#
_symmetry.space_group_name_H-M   'P 1'
#
loop_
_entity.id
_entity.type
_entity.pdbx_description
1 polymer ?
#
loop_
_entity_poly.entity_id
_entity_poly.type
_entity_poly.pdbx_seq_one_letter_code
_entity_poly.pdbx_strand_id
1 'polypeptide(L)'
;MRMTTDKHVEIRSRDYWVKIVGMLQQNWALVDPAPEADCCTVFFLHDRSGVFDRMEFDSVQQAEFALRCNGFQRFAESGEIRRHLRVPEPPFFETTHPNGPIYSSGRFWR
;
A
#
# COMPACT_ATOMS: atom_id res chain seq x y z
N MET A 1 14.65 -2.57 -27.05
CA MET A 1 14.58 -2.13 -25.64
C MET A 1 13.37 -1.21 -25.52
N ARG A 2 12.24 -1.68 -24.97
CA ARG A 2 11.06 -0.82 -24.77
C ARG A 2 11.24 -0.13 -23.43
N MET A 3 11.42 1.19 -23.44
CA MET A 3 11.25 2.01 -22.25
C MET A 3 9.74 2.10 -22.02
N THR A 4 9.21 1.31 -21.09
CA THR A 4 7.91 1.60 -20.51
C THR A 4 8.10 2.86 -19.68
N THR A 5 7.42 3.94 -20.05
CA THR A 5 7.31 5.14 -19.23
C THR A 5 6.55 4.74 -17.97
N ASP A 6 7.30 4.37 -16.92
CA ASP A 6 6.71 4.12 -15.61
C ASP A 6 6.03 5.43 -15.17
N LYS A 7 4.70 5.41 -15.09
CA LYS A 7 3.93 6.58 -14.67
C LYS A 7 4.17 6.77 -13.18
N HIS A 8 4.96 7.78 -12.83
CA HIS A 8 5.28 8.07 -11.43
C HIS A 8 4.02 8.40 -10.63
N VAL A 9 3.99 7.95 -9.38
CA VAL A 9 2.94 8.24 -8.41
C VAL A 9 3.56 9.02 -7.25
N GLU A 10 3.03 10.21 -6.98
CA GLU A 10 3.40 10.94 -5.78
C GLU A 10 2.58 10.45 -4.60
N ILE A 11 3.27 9.92 -3.59
CA ILE A 11 2.68 9.53 -2.30
C ILE A 11 3.44 10.29 -1.22
N ARG A 12 2.76 11.08 -0.38
CA ARG A 12 3.41 11.94 0.63
C ARG A 12 3.71 11.17 1.91
N SER A 13 2.81 10.26 2.28
CA SER A 13 2.94 9.41 3.46
C SER A 13 4.21 8.54 3.45
N ARG A 14 4.80 8.37 4.64
CA ARG A 14 5.92 7.44 4.93
C ARG A 14 5.61 6.54 6.11
N ASP A 15 4.34 6.47 6.50
CA ASP A 15 3.86 5.58 7.54
C ASP A 15 3.38 4.27 6.92
N TYR A 16 4.30 3.32 6.85
CA TYR A 16 4.08 2.07 6.13
C TYR A 16 3.22 1.09 6.93
N TRP A 17 2.29 0.48 6.22
CA TRP A 17 1.54 -0.70 6.64
C TRP A 17 1.99 -1.90 5.85
N VAL A 18 2.00 -3.08 6.48
CA VAL A 18 2.47 -4.31 5.85
C VAL A 18 1.55 -5.48 6.16
N LYS A 19 1.30 -6.30 5.15
CA LYS A 19 0.61 -7.59 5.25
C LYS A 19 1.49 -8.67 4.63
N ILE A 20 1.81 -9.70 5.41
CA ILE A 20 2.47 -10.90 4.90
C ILE A 20 1.40 -11.74 4.20
N VAL A 21 1.56 -11.99 2.91
CA VAL A 21 0.59 -12.73 2.07
C VAL A 21 1.07 -14.13 1.71
N GLY A 22 2.34 -14.43 1.95
CA GLY A 22 2.95 -15.74 1.71
C GLY A 22 4.40 -15.78 2.19
N MET A 23 5.08 -16.91 1.97
CA MET A 23 6.49 -17.03 2.30
C MET A 23 7.31 -16.02 1.48
N LEU A 24 7.94 -15.06 2.15
CA LEU A 24 8.69 -13.94 1.54
C LEU A 24 7.86 -13.05 0.60
N GLN A 25 6.54 -13.05 0.76
CA GLN A 25 5.64 -12.21 -0.01
C GLN A 25 4.91 -11.25 0.93
N GLN A 26 5.03 -9.97 0.64
CA GLN A 26 4.42 -8.89 1.42
C GLN A 26 3.77 -7.87 0.49
N ASN A 27 2.64 -7.36 0.94
CA ASN A 27 1.99 -6.20 0.36
C ASN A 27 2.15 -5.03 1.33
N TRP A 28 2.54 -3.88 0.77
CA TRP A 28 2.69 -2.65 1.51
C TRP A 28 1.47 -1.75 1.27
N ALA A 29 1.16 -0.92 2.25
CA ALA A 29 0.18 0.14 2.10
C ALA A 29 0.70 1.46 2.66
N LEU A 30 0.31 2.57 2.02
CA LEU A 30 0.52 3.92 2.49
C LEU A 30 -0.82 4.65 2.47
N VAL A 31 -1.22 5.19 3.62
CA VAL A 31 -2.41 6.05 3.74
C VAL A 31 -1.98 7.48 3.47
N ASP A 32 -2.44 8.06 2.37
CA ASP A 32 -2.12 9.43 1.97
C ASP A 32 -3.36 10.33 2.12
N PRO A 33 -3.40 11.22 3.14
CA PRO A 33 -4.52 12.13 3.34
C PRO A 33 -4.63 13.16 2.20
N ALA A 34 -5.85 13.49 1.81
CA ALA A 34 -6.09 14.62 0.94
C ALA A 34 -5.72 15.92 1.68
N PRO A 35 -5.04 16.89 1.04
CA PRO A 35 -4.62 18.11 1.73
C PRO A 35 -5.77 19.02 2.21
N GLU A 36 -6.96 18.93 1.60
CA GLU A 36 -8.07 19.85 1.84
C GLU A 36 -9.38 19.15 2.26
N ALA A 37 -9.35 17.83 2.44
CA ALA A 37 -10.52 17.04 2.80
C ALA A 37 -10.14 15.98 3.84
N ASP A 38 -11.12 15.55 4.64
CA ASP A 38 -10.91 14.49 5.63
C ASP A 38 -10.66 13.12 4.97
N CYS A 39 -10.92 12.98 3.67
CA CYS A 39 -10.72 11.75 2.93
C CYS A 39 -9.24 11.42 2.72
N CYS A 40 -8.97 10.15 2.40
CA CYS A 40 -7.61 9.69 2.11
C CYS A 40 -7.62 8.58 1.06
N THR A 41 -6.48 8.44 0.38
CA THR A 41 -6.22 7.32 -0.52
C THR A 41 -5.25 6.36 0.12
N VAL A 42 -5.62 5.08 0.19
CA VAL A 42 -4.70 4.00 0.50
C VAL A 42 -4.10 3.50 -0.80
N PHE A 43 -2.79 3.64 -0.94
CA PHE A 43 -2.03 3.04 -2.03
C PHE A 43 -1.51 1.69 -1.59
N PHE A 44 -1.69 0.66 -2.42
CA PHE A 44 -1.13 -0.66 -2.21
C PHE A 44 0.01 -0.91 -3.18
N LEU A 45 1.14 -1.34 -2.65
CA LEU A 45 2.39 -1.41 -3.39
C LEU A 45 3.16 -2.69 -3.07
N HIS A 46 3.89 -3.18 -4.08
CA HIS A 46 4.82 -4.29 -3.88
C HIS A 46 6.16 -3.77 -3.35
N ASP A 47 7.03 -4.70 -2.94
CA ASP A 47 8.37 -4.44 -2.38
C ASP A 47 9.31 -3.60 -3.27
N ARG A 48 9.12 -3.62 -4.60
CA ARG A 48 9.84 -2.75 -5.56
C ARG A 48 9.14 -1.42 -5.85
N SER A 49 8.32 -0.89 -4.95
CA SER A 49 7.69 0.44 -5.04
C SER A 49 6.64 0.66 -6.13
N GLY A 50 6.19 -0.41 -6.79
CA GLY A 50 5.12 -0.38 -7.78
C GLY A 50 3.75 -0.42 -7.11
N VAL A 51 2.93 0.59 -7.38
CA VAL A 51 1.54 0.72 -6.94
C VAL A 51 0.67 -0.16 -7.82
N PHE A 52 0.10 -1.21 -7.26
CA PHE A 52 -0.71 -2.18 -8.00
C PHE A 52 -2.21 -2.05 -7.74
N ASP A 53 -2.61 -1.31 -6.71
CA ASP A 53 -4.01 -1.07 -6.36
C ASP A 53 -4.14 0.21 -5.50
N ARG A 54 -5.36 0.76 -5.41
CA ARG A 54 -5.68 1.90 -4.54
C ARG A 54 -7.13 1.87 -4.09
N MET A 55 -7.42 2.45 -2.93
CA MET A 55 -8.77 2.61 -2.40
C MET A 55 -8.94 3.97 -1.73
N GLU A 56 -10.11 4.57 -1.89
CA GLU A 56 -10.47 5.84 -1.24
C GLU A 56 -11.31 5.56 0.01
N PHE A 57 -11.12 6.37 1.04
CA PHE A 57 -11.84 6.30 2.31
C PHE A 57 -12.24 7.71 2.76
N ASP A 58 -13.33 7.79 3.51
CA ASP A 58 -13.88 9.05 4.02
C ASP A 58 -13.01 9.66 5.13
N SER A 59 -12.17 8.84 5.78
CA SER A 59 -11.23 9.30 6.80
C SER A 59 -10.00 8.40 6.93
N VAL A 60 -8.91 8.99 7.43
CA VAL A 60 -7.68 8.23 7.80
C VAL A 60 -8.00 7.16 8.85
N GLN A 61 -8.85 7.48 9.83
CA GLN A 61 -9.25 6.55 10.88
C GLN A 61 -10.01 5.34 10.29
N GLN A 62 -10.91 5.56 9.34
CA GLN A 62 -11.61 4.49 8.63
C GLN A 62 -10.63 3.63 7.82
N ALA A 63 -9.68 4.25 7.10
CA ALA A 63 -8.65 3.53 6.34
C ALA A 63 -7.75 2.67 7.24
N GLU A 64 -7.23 3.22 8.34
CA GLU A 64 -6.39 2.49 9.29
C GLU A 64 -7.16 1.35 9.98
N PHE A 65 -8.44 1.56 10.30
CA PHE A 65 -9.30 0.50 10.84
C PHE A 65 -9.50 -0.62 9.82
N ALA A 66 -9.83 -0.28 8.57
CA ALA A 66 -10.04 -1.25 7.50
C ALA A 66 -8.76 -2.03 7.15
N LEU A 67 -7.59 -1.38 7.16
CA LEU A 67 -6.28 -2.03 7.02
C LEU A 67 -6.06 -3.08 8.12
N ARG A 68 -6.29 -2.73 9.39
CA ARG A 68 -6.17 -3.67 10.52
C ARG A 68 -7.11 -4.87 10.37
N CYS A 69 -8.38 -4.63 10.06
CA CYS A 69 -9.37 -5.69 9.83
C CYS A 69 -8.97 -6.63 8.69
N ASN A 70 -8.24 -6.11 7.70
CA ASN A 70 -7.76 -6.87 6.55
C ASN A 70 -6.33 -7.42 6.73
N GLY A 71 -5.80 -7.45 7.96
CA GLY A 71 -4.56 -8.13 8.34
C GLY A 71 -3.29 -7.34 8.05
N PHE A 72 -3.40 -6.04 7.77
CA PHE A 72 -2.24 -5.16 7.76
C PHE A 72 -1.88 -4.73 9.18
N GLN A 73 -0.59 -4.56 9.41
CA GLN A 73 -0.06 -4.00 10.65
C GLN A 73 0.86 -2.82 10.33
N ARG A 74 0.92 -1.83 11.23
CA ARG A 74 1.80 -0.68 11.09
C ARG A 74 3.24 -1.14 11.24
N PHE A 75 4.08 -0.87 10.23
CA PHE A 75 5.47 -1.35 10.19
C PHE A 75 6.30 -0.79 11.36
N ALA A 76 6.06 0.46 11.74
CA ALA A 76 6.77 1.12 12.83
C ALA A 76 6.59 0.41 14.19
N GLU A 77 5.45 -0.25 14.39
CA GLU A 77 5.03 -0.87 15.66
C GLU A 77 5.58 -2.30 15.85
N SER A 78 6.03 -2.97 14.78
CA SER A 78 6.52 -4.35 14.85
C SER A 78 8.05 -4.45 14.77
N GLY A 79 8.70 -4.59 15.93
CA GLY A 79 10.15 -4.75 16.01
C GLY A 79 10.68 -6.00 15.30
N GLU A 80 9.89 -7.08 15.25
CA GLU A 80 10.24 -8.31 14.54
C GLU A 80 10.27 -8.08 13.03
N ILE A 81 9.22 -7.50 12.46
CA ILE A 81 9.13 -7.27 11.02
C ILE A 81 10.21 -6.30 10.55
N ARG A 82 10.52 -5.28 11.35
CA ARG A 82 11.59 -4.31 11.06
C ARG A 82 12.97 -4.93 10.96
N ARG A 83 13.21 -6.09 11.59
CA ARG A 83 14.50 -6.81 11.47
C ARG A 83 14.63 -7.49 10.11
N HIS A 84 13.53 -7.94 9.52
CA HIS A 84 13.53 -8.81 8.35
C HIS A 84 13.14 -8.10 7.05
N LEU A 85 12.32 -7.05 7.11
CA LEU A 85 11.84 -6.35 5.93
C LEU A 85 12.52 -4.98 5.76
N ARG A 86 12.44 -4.49 4.53
CA ARG A 86 12.79 -3.11 4.15
C ARG A 86 11.56 -2.50 3.50
N VAL A 87 11.30 -1.24 3.83
CA VAL A 87 10.21 -0.50 3.21
C VAL A 87 10.56 -0.21 1.76
N PRO A 88 9.57 -0.20 0.85
CA PRO A 88 9.75 0.22 -0.53
C PRO A 88 9.98 1.73 -0.58
N GLU A 89 11.12 2.15 -1.16
CA GLU A 89 11.53 3.54 -1.26
C GLU A 89 11.08 4.18 -2.57
N PRO A 90 10.77 5.49 -2.60
CA PRO A 90 10.47 6.20 -3.85
C PRO A 90 11.65 6.15 -4.84
N PRO A 91 11.41 6.32 -6.15
CA PRO A 91 10.14 6.72 -6.77
C PRO A 91 9.10 5.61 -6.80
N PHE A 92 7.85 5.97 -6.53
CA PHE A 92 6.70 5.07 -6.73
C PHE A 92 6.20 5.19 -8.17
N PHE A 93 5.71 4.10 -8.73
CA PHE A 93 5.21 4.06 -10.09
C PHE A 93 4.01 3.14 -10.21
N GLU A 94 3.14 3.40 -11.18
CA GLU A 94 2.00 2.53 -11.48
C GLU A 94 2.48 1.18 -12.01
N THR A 95 1.89 0.10 -11.52
CA THR A 95 2.09 -1.24 -12.06
C THR A 95 0.76 -2.00 -12.09
N THR A 96 0.71 -3.11 -12.80
CA THR A 96 -0.45 -4.00 -12.79
C THR A 96 -0.10 -5.30 -12.08
N HIS A 97 -1.04 -5.77 -11.25
CA HIS A 97 -0.94 -7.12 -10.73
C HIS A 97 -1.52 -8.11 -11.78
N PRO A 98 -0.90 -9.28 -12.04
CA PRO A 98 -1.41 -10.25 -13.01
C PRO A 98 -2.85 -10.70 -12.79
N ASN A 99 -3.33 -10.61 -11.55
CA ASN A 99 -4.69 -10.98 -11.14
C ASN A 99 -5.68 -9.79 -11.13
N GLY A 100 -5.28 -8.63 -11.67
CA GLY A 100 -6.07 -7.40 -11.58
C GLY A 100 -6.04 -6.79 -10.16
N PRO A 101 -6.97 -5.85 -9.85
CA PRO A 101 -7.05 -5.21 -8.54
C PRO A 101 -7.29 -6.24 -7.44
N ILE A 102 -6.42 -6.24 -6.42
CA ILE A 102 -6.42 -7.26 -5.36
C ILE A 102 -7.39 -6.89 -4.24
N TYR A 103 -7.36 -5.64 -3.78
CA TYR A 103 -8.14 -5.17 -2.65
C TYR A 103 -9.39 -4.42 -3.10
N SER A 104 -9.26 -3.51 -4.07
CA SER A 104 -10.40 -2.73 -4.57
C SER A 104 -11.44 -3.59 -5.31
N SER A 105 -11.08 -4.82 -5.72
CA SER A 105 -12.05 -5.79 -6.24
C SER A 105 -13.00 -6.36 -5.19
N GLY A 106 -12.75 -6.16 -3.90
CA GLY A 106 -13.54 -6.71 -2.80
C GLY A 106 -13.35 -8.21 -2.56
N ARG A 107 -12.57 -8.93 -3.40
CA ARG A 107 -12.31 -10.37 -3.22
C ARG A 107 -11.48 -10.66 -1.98
N PHE A 108 -10.49 -9.81 -1.71
CA PHE A 108 -9.55 -9.94 -0.59
C PHE A 108 -9.67 -8.78 0.41
N TRP A 109 -10.79 -8.07 0.39
CA TRP A 109 -11.10 -6.95 1.26
C TRP A 109 -12.51 -7.12 1.83
N ARG A 110 -12.66 -7.12 3.16
CA ARG A 110 -13.93 -7.27 3.87
C ARG A 110 -14.07 -6.23 4.97
#